data_AF-A0A2S7AFQ9-F1
#
_entry.id   AF-A0A2S7AFQ9-F1
#
_cell.length_a   1.000
_cell.length_b   1.000
_cell.length_c   1.000
_cell.angle_alpha   90.00
_cell.angle_beta   90.00
_cell.angle_gamma   90.00
#
_symmetry.space_group_name_H-M   'P 1'
#
loop_
_entity.id
_entity.type
_entity.pdbx_description
1 polymer ?
#
loop_
_entity_poly.entity_id
_entity_poly.type
_entity_poly.pdbx_seq_one_letter_code
_entity_poly.pdbx_strand_id
1 'polypeptide(L)'
;MQYVPEPLLMNGSDLVPVCRRAAETHYLAQGASIYNWTASYHDRGDGLYVDGRLRANGNTVSVHCSAARGAHERDLVMRIDETGG
;
A
#
# COMPACT_ATOMS: atom_id res chain seq x y z
N MET A 1 -7.61 -26.47 15.04
CA MET A 1 -6.87 -25.28 14.57
C MET A 1 -7.40 -24.97 13.18
N GLN A 2 -8.11 -23.87 12.98
CA GLN A 2 -8.56 -23.48 11.65
C GLN A 2 -7.39 -22.78 10.96
N TYR A 3 -6.87 -23.38 9.90
CA TYR A 3 -5.88 -22.74 9.03
C TYR A 3 -6.64 -21.73 8.19
N VAL A 4 -6.54 -20.44 8.54
CA VAL A 4 -7.03 -19.37 7.66
C VAL A 4 -5.93 -19.17 6.63
N PRO A 5 -6.16 -19.49 5.35
CA PRO A 5 -5.16 -19.22 4.32
C PRO A 5 -4.91 -17.71 4.31
N GLU A 6 -3.64 -17.31 4.32
CA GLU A 6 -3.33 -15.90 4.10
C GLU A 6 -3.90 -15.46 2.75
N PRO A 7 -4.63 -14.33 2.71
CA PRO A 7 -5.17 -13.83 1.47
C PRO A 7 -4.03 -13.55 0.50
N LEU A 8 -4.15 -14.15 -0.68
CA LEU A 8 -3.24 -13.92 -1.79
C LEU A 8 -3.73 -12.72 -2.60
N LEU A 9 -2.79 -11.93 -3.09
CA LEU A 9 -3.08 -10.77 -3.94
C LEU A 9 -3.30 -11.24 -5.38
N MET A 10 -4.54 -11.18 -5.88
CA MET A 10 -4.84 -11.66 -7.24
C MET A 10 -4.94 -10.53 -8.26
N ASN A 11 -5.35 -9.35 -7.83
CA ASN A 11 -5.52 -8.17 -8.66
C ASN A 11 -5.10 -6.89 -7.92
N GLY A 12 -4.90 -5.78 -8.64
CA GLY A 12 -4.47 -4.52 -8.05
C GLY A 12 -5.45 -3.96 -7.02
N SER A 13 -6.75 -4.26 -7.13
CA SER A 13 -7.74 -3.81 -6.15
C SER A 13 -7.57 -4.49 -4.78
N ASP A 14 -7.10 -5.75 -4.76
CA ASP A 14 -6.75 -6.45 -3.52
C ASP A 14 -5.56 -5.79 -2.82
N LEU A 15 -4.63 -5.21 -3.60
CA LEU A 15 -3.44 -4.56 -3.08
C LEU A 15 -3.74 -3.18 -2.44
N VAL A 16 -4.84 -2.52 -2.80
CA VAL A 16 -5.20 -1.18 -2.28
C VAL A 16 -5.31 -1.14 -0.75
N PRO A 17 -6.16 -1.97 -0.10
CA PRO A 17 -6.27 -1.95 1.36
C PRO A 17 -4.98 -2.38 2.06
N VAL A 18 -4.20 -3.25 1.44
CA VAL A 18 -2.90 -3.72 1.95
C VAL A 18 -1.87 -2.59 1.94
N CYS A 19 -1.79 -1.87 0.82
CA CYS A 19 -0.93 -0.70 0.67
C CYS A 19 -1.25 0.40 1.68
N ARG A 20 -2.55 0.68 1.89
CA ARG A 20 -3.00 1.65 2.90
C ARG A 20 -2.53 1.25 4.31
N ARG A 21 -2.73 -0.03 4.70
CA ARG A 21 -2.32 -0.53 6.03
C ARG A 21 -0.80 -0.45 6.23
N ALA A 22 -0.03 -0.76 5.18
CA ALA A 22 1.43 -0.64 5.22
C ALA A 22 1.86 0.82 5.43
N ALA A 23 1.26 1.77 4.70
CA ALA A 23 1.54 3.19 4.87
C ALA A 23 1.13 3.71 6.25
N GLU A 24 -0.05 3.31 6.74
CA GLU A 24 -0.54 3.64 8.07
C GLU A 24 0.41 3.14 9.16
N THR A 25 0.84 1.88 9.07
CA THR A 25 1.81 1.28 10.01
C THR A 25 3.14 2.02 9.99
N HIS A 26 3.64 2.37 8.80
CA HIS A 26 4.89 3.11 8.63
C HIS A 26 4.85 4.48 9.31
N TYR A 27 3.76 5.24 9.13
CA TYR A 27 3.62 6.57 9.73
C TYR A 27 3.25 6.52 11.22
N LEU A 28 2.43 5.56 11.64
CA LEU A 28 2.14 5.32 13.07
C LEU A 28 3.42 5.03 13.86
N ALA A 29 4.35 4.23 13.30
CA ALA A 29 5.65 3.97 13.91
C ALA A 29 6.51 5.24 14.10
N GLN A 30 6.21 6.30 13.36
CA GLN A 30 6.88 7.61 13.46
C GLN A 30 6.08 8.63 14.28
N GLY A 31 4.95 8.22 14.88
CA GLY A 31 4.06 9.11 15.62
C GLY A 31 3.24 10.06 14.73
N ALA A 32 3.15 9.78 13.43
CA ALA A 32 2.39 10.56 12.47
C ALA A 32 1.02 9.93 12.20
N SER A 33 -0.03 10.75 12.17
CA SER A 33 -1.35 10.32 11.71
C SER A 33 -1.50 10.56 10.22
N ILE A 34 -2.06 9.57 9.51
CA ILE A 34 -2.42 9.71 8.10
C ILE A 34 -3.90 10.08 7.94
N TYR A 35 -4.21 10.85 6.91
CA TYR A 35 -5.58 11.18 6.52
C TYR A 35 -5.68 11.44 5.01
N ASN A 36 -6.90 11.54 4.50
CA ASN A 36 -7.19 11.78 3.07
C ASN A 36 -6.51 10.80 2.12
N TRP A 37 -6.47 9.50 2.48
CA TRP A 37 -5.99 8.45 1.59
C TRP A 37 -6.83 8.38 0.32
N THR A 38 -6.19 8.52 -0.83
CA THR A 38 -6.74 8.20 -2.15
C THR A 38 -5.79 7.27 -2.88
N ALA A 39 -6.32 6.42 -3.75
CA ALA A 39 -5.49 5.52 -4.52
C ALA A 39 -6.10 5.17 -5.87
N SER A 40 -5.24 4.92 -6.83
CA SER A 40 -5.54 4.20 -8.07
C SER A 40 -4.72 2.92 -8.12
N TYR A 41 -5.25 1.89 -8.77
CA TYR A 41 -4.55 0.64 -8.97
C TYR A 41 -4.51 0.28 -10.46
N HIS A 42 -3.51 -0.48 -10.85
CA HIS A 42 -3.40 -1.05 -12.18
C HIS A 42 -2.61 -2.36 -12.16
N ASP A 43 -2.91 -3.21 -13.13
CA ASP A 43 -2.24 -4.48 -13.33
C ASP A 43 -1.37 -4.39 -14.59
N ARG A 44 -0.14 -4.92 -14.54
CA ARG A 44 0.76 -5.00 -15.71
C ARG A 44 1.49 -6.33 -15.70
N GLY A 45 1.13 -7.22 -16.63
CA GLY A 45 1.64 -8.60 -16.65
C GLY A 45 1.25 -9.33 -15.36
N ASP A 46 2.24 -9.84 -14.64
CA ASP A 46 2.10 -10.44 -13.31
C ASP A 46 2.30 -9.44 -12.16
N GLY A 47 2.56 -8.16 -12.47
CA GLY A 47 2.72 -7.10 -11.48
C GLY A 47 1.39 -6.43 -11.14
N LEU A 48 1.15 -6.26 -9.85
CA LEU A 48 0.07 -5.48 -9.27
C LEU A 48 0.66 -4.18 -8.72
N TYR A 49 0.02 -3.05 -9.03
CA TYR A 49 0.53 -1.73 -8.67
C TYR A 49 -0.57 -0.88 -8.06
N VAL A 50 -0.21 -0.14 -7.03
CA VAL A 50 -1.07 0.87 -6.39
C VAL A 50 -0.29 2.18 -6.30
N ASP A 51 -0.90 3.24 -6.81
CA ASP A 51 -0.45 4.60 -6.68
C ASP A 51 -1.39 5.31 -5.70
N GLY A 52 -0.90 5.49 -4.48
CA GLY A 52 -1.60 6.12 -3.38
C GLY A 52 -1.12 7.54 -3.11
N ARG A 53 -1.99 8.36 -2.53
CA ARG A 53 -1.66 9.67 -2.00
C ARG A 53 -2.33 9.84 -0.65
N LEU A 54 -1.58 10.38 0.31
CA LEU A 54 -2.06 10.64 1.65
C LEU A 54 -1.51 11.94 2.21
N ARG A 55 -2.10 12.40 3.30
CA ARG A 55 -1.56 13.49 4.12
C ARG A 55 -0.94 12.92 5.39
N ALA A 56 0.32 13.24 5.64
CA ALA A 56 1.04 12.88 6.86
C ALA A 56 1.80 14.12 7.36
N ASN A 57 1.66 14.46 8.64
CA ASN A 57 2.32 15.62 9.26
C ASN A 57 2.13 16.95 8.49
N GLY A 58 0.98 17.14 7.84
CA GLY A 58 0.70 18.33 7.04
C GLY A 58 1.35 18.35 5.64
N ASN A 59 2.02 17.28 5.22
CA ASN A 59 2.60 17.12 3.90
C ASN A 59 1.76 16.17 3.04
N THR A 60 1.81 16.37 1.71
CA THR A 60 1.24 15.41 0.75
C THR A 60 2.33 14.42 0.42
N VAL A 61 2.00 13.15 0.55
CA VAL A 61 2.93 12.05 0.33
C VAL A 61 2.39 11.15 -0.76
N SER A 62 3.24 10.75 -1.69
CA SER A 62 2.90 9.73 -2.69
C SER A 62 3.41 8.37 -2.19
N VAL A 63 2.56 7.36 -2.24
CA VAL A 63 2.88 5.98 -1.81
C VAL A 63 2.70 5.07 -3.00
N HIS A 64 3.73 4.32 -3.35
CA HIS A 64 3.69 3.35 -4.43
C HIS A 64 3.87 1.96 -3.86
N CYS A 65 2.86 1.10 -3.99
CA CYS A 65 2.98 -0.30 -3.63
C CYS A 65 3.00 -1.17 -4.88
N SER A 66 3.79 -2.24 -4.82
CA SER A 66 3.82 -3.26 -5.86
C SER A 66 3.93 -4.65 -5.26
N ALA A 67 3.31 -5.62 -5.91
CA ALA A 67 3.40 -7.03 -5.56
C ALA A 67 3.28 -7.89 -6.83
N ALA A 68 3.76 -9.13 -6.76
CA ALA A 68 3.45 -10.12 -7.80
C ALA A 68 2.04 -10.68 -7.59
N ARG A 69 1.37 -11.06 -8.68
CA ARG A 69 0.11 -11.80 -8.61
C ARG A 69 0.35 -13.15 -7.92
N GLY A 70 -0.54 -13.48 -6.98
CA GLY A 70 -0.42 -14.66 -6.12
C GLY A 70 0.57 -14.48 -4.97
N ALA A 71 1.16 -13.30 -4.77
CA ALA A 71 1.99 -13.02 -3.60
C ALA A 71 1.16 -12.86 -2.33
N HIS A 72 1.80 -13.05 -1.18
CA HIS A 72 1.20 -12.75 0.11
C HIS A 72 1.29 -11.24 0.40
N GLU A 73 0.41 -10.74 1.27
CA GLU A 73 0.43 -9.33 1.70
C GLU A 73 1.82 -8.91 2.23
N ARG A 74 2.52 -9.80 2.95
CA ARG A 74 3.85 -9.56 3.51
C ARG A 74 4.95 -9.32 2.46
N ASP A 75 4.74 -9.77 1.23
CA ASP A 75 5.72 -9.67 0.14
C ASP A 75 5.57 -8.36 -0.65
N LEU A 76 4.64 -7.48 -0.24
CA LEU A 76 4.46 -6.18 -0.87
C LEU A 76 5.74 -5.34 -0.76
N VAL A 77 6.07 -4.62 -1.83
CA VAL A 77 7.12 -3.61 -1.82
C VAL A 77 6.46 -2.24 -1.80
N MET A 78 6.66 -1.49 -0.72
CA MET A 78 6.17 -0.11 -0.57
C MET A 78 7.33 0.86 -0.76
N ARG A 79 7.13 1.86 -1.61
CA ARG A 79 7.98 3.03 -1.74
C ARG A 79 7.18 4.26 -1.37
N ILE A 80 7.80 5.15 -0.62
CA ILE A 80 7.21 6.41 -0.23
C ILE A 80 8.04 7.50 -0.86
N ASP A 81 7.38 8.37 -1.60
CA ASP A 81 7.96 9.55 -2.19
C ASP A 81 7.39 10.77 -1.46
N GLU A 82 8.23 11.34 -0.61
CA GLU A 82 7.97 12.58 0.12
C GLU A 82 8.44 13.74 -0.75
N THR A 83 7.87 13.92 -1.95
CA THR A 83 8.05 15.19 -2.66
C THR A 83 7.31 16.28 -1.90
N GLY A 84 8.01 16.89 -0.94
CA GLY A 84 7.68 18.20 -0.42
C GLY A 84 8.13 19.26 -1.42
N GLY A 85 7.20 19.78 -2.22
CA GLY A 85 7.46 20.85 -3.19
C GLY A 85 6.31 21.07 -4.15
#